data_AF-A0AAV2I8R0-F1
#
_entry.id   AF-A0AAV2I8R0-F1
#
_cell.length_a   1.000
_cell.length_b   1.000
_cell.length_c   1.000
_cell.angle_alpha   90.00
_cell.angle_beta   90.00
_cell.angle_gamma   90.00
#
_symmetry.space_group_name_H-M   'P 1'
#
loop_
_entity.id
_entity.type
_entity.pdbx_description
1 polymer ?
#
loop_
_entity_poly.entity_id
_entity_poly.type
_entity_poly.pdbx_seq_one_letter_code
_entity_poly.pdbx_strand_id
1 'polypeptide(L)' 'MTPRLLAWGNSGALGLGATERHTQTGPQNVHSMEKIEIRKISTGETHTLVCANDGSLYSCGSNAFKQCGREGSLSQLGKI' A
#
# COMPACT_ATOMS: atom_id res chain seq x y z
N MET A 1 -3.29 18.75 12.45
CA MET A 1 -3.03 18.33 11.06
C MET A 1 -2.91 16.81 11.10
N THR A 2 -3.81 16.07 10.47
CA THR A 2 -3.70 14.59 10.44
C THR A 2 -2.65 14.19 9.38
N PRO A 3 -1.67 13.34 9.72
CA PRO A 3 -0.68 12.87 8.76
C PRO A 3 -1.37 12.07 7.64
N ARG A 4 -0.86 12.19 6.40
CA ARG A 4 -1.37 11.48 5.23
C ARG A 4 -0.31 10.54 4.67
N LEU A 5 -0.74 9.38 4.16
CA LEU A 5 0.12 8.49 3.39
C LEU A 5 0.15 8.93 1.94
N LEU A 6 1.36 9.22 1.44
CA LEU A 6 1.59 9.53 0.03
C LEU A 6 2.45 8.42 -0.61
N ALA A 7 2.17 8.09 -1.86
CA ALA A 7 2.91 7.10 -2.64
C ALA A 7 3.20 7.62 -4.06
N TRP A 8 4.39 7.35 -4.58
CA TRP A 8 4.80 7.65 -5.96
C TRP A 8 5.87 6.65 -6.42
N GLY A 9 6.18 6.62 -7.72
CA GLY A 9 7.14 5.69 -8.32
C GLY A 9 6.49 4.64 -9.22
N ASN A 10 7.15 3.48 -9.38
CA ASN A 10 6.69 2.43 -10.28
C ASN A 10 5.58 1.57 -9.64
N SER A 11 4.57 1.29 -10.45
CA SER A 11 3.26 0.74 -10.08
C SER A 11 3.25 -0.68 -9.48
N GLY A 12 2.18 -0.97 -8.73
CA GLY A 12 1.90 -2.24 -8.03
C GLY A 12 1.99 -2.10 -6.51
N ALA A 13 3.14 -1.65 -6.02
CA ALA A 13 3.41 -1.47 -4.58
C ALA A 13 2.86 -0.14 -3.99
N LEU A 14 2.26 0.71 -4.82
CA LEU A 14 1.82 2.05 -4.38
C LEU A 14 0.50 2.01 -3.60
N GLY A 15 -0.32 0.96 -3.77
CA GLY A 15 -1.59 0.83 -3.05
C GLY A 15 -2.68 1.82 -3.46
N LEU A 16 -2.59 2.41 -4.66
CA LEU A 16 -3.51 3.44 -5.16
C LEU A 16 -4.77 2.89 -5.83
N GLY A 17 -4.88 1.57 -6.04
CA GLY A 17 -6.05 0.96 -6.68
C GLY A 17 -6.13 1.09 -8.20
N ALA A 18 -5.15 1.72 -8.85
CA ALA A 18 -5.10 1.82 -10.31
C ALA A 18 -4.95 0.44 -10.96
N THR A 19 -5.79 0.16 -11.95
CA THR A 19 -5.85 -1.11 -12.72
C THR A 19 -4.75 -1.21 -13.79
N GLU A 20 -4.11 -0.09 -14.13
CA GLU A 20 -3.06 -0.01 -15.14
C GLU A 20 -1.71 0.38 -14.50
N ARG A 21 -0.60 -0.17 -15.03
CA ARG A 21 0.76 0.16 -14.63
C ARG A 21 1.09 1.62 -15.01
N HIS A 22 0.61 2.58 -14.23
CA HIS A 22 0.98 3.99 -14.39
C HIS A 22 2.00 4.37 -13.33
N THR A 23 3.22 4.69 -13.79
CA THR A 23 4.24 5.32 -12.98
C THR A 23 3.72 6.65 -12.47
N GLN A 24 3.68 6.81 -11.16
CA GLN A 24 3.30 8.07 -10.53
C GLN A 24 4.55 8.94 -10.41
N THR A 25 4.61 10.04 -11.16
CA THR A 25 5.77 10.94 -11.20
C THR A 25 5.82 11.93 -10.05
N GLY A 26 4.78 11.96 -9.21
CA GLY A 26 4.73 12.80 -8.01
C GLY A 26 3.84 12.20 -6.92
N PRO A 27 3.93 12.72 -5.68
CA PRO A 27 3.24 12.17 -4.52
C PRO A 27 1.72 12.11 -4.73
N GLN A 28 1.13 10.92 -4.61
CA GLN A 28 -0.32 10.72 -4.66
C GLN A 28 -0.85 10.31 -3.29
N ASN A 29 -2.03 10.82 -2.95
CA ASN A 29 -2.70 10.47 -1.70
C ASN A 29 -3.24 9.03 -1.77
N VAL A 30 -2.92 8.23 -0.77
CA VAL A 30 -3.45 6.87 -0.63
C VAL A 30 -4.76 6.93 0.15
N HIS A 31 -5.85 7.26 -0.56
CA HIS A 31 -7.16 7.53 0.03
C HIS A 31 -7.71 6.38 0.90
N SER A 32 -7.35 5.13 0.60
CA SER A 32 -7.76 3.96 1.40
C SER A 32 -7.23 3.97 2.83
N MET A 33 -6.24 4.82 3.14
CA MET A 33 -5.58 4.89 4.45
C MET A 33 -5.88 6.19 5.23
N GLU A 34 -6.76 7.07 4.74
CA GLU A 34 -7.02 8.38 5.37
C GLU A 34 -7.55 8.31 6.81
N LYS A 35 -8.25 7.24 7.15
CA LYS A 35 -8.84 7.02 8.48
C LYS A 35 -7.99 6.10 9.37
N ILE A 36 -6.79 5.75 8.93
CA ILE A 36 -5.93 4.79 9.61
C ILE A 36 -4.74 5.52 10.22
N GLU A 37 -4.55 5.35 11.52
CA GLU A 37 -3.35 5.83 12.21
C GLU A 37 -2.17 4.89 11.92
N ILE A 38 -1.27 5.32 11.03
CA ILE A 38 -0.13 4.52 10.61
C ILE A 38 1.00 4.61 11.63
N ARG A 39 1.50 3.44 12.04
CA ARG A 39 2.65 3.31 12.93
C ARG A 39 3.95 3.10 12.16
N LYS A 40 3.94 2.20 11.17
CA LYS A 40 5.13 1.83 10.36
C LYS A 40 4.73 1.46 8.93
N ILE A 41 5.66 1.67 8.01
CA ILE A 41 5.55 1.30 6.60
C ILE A 41 6.83 0.56 6.22
N SER A 42 6.71 -0.49 5.42
CA SER A 42 7.84 -1.20 4.82
C SER A 42 7.55 -1.53 3.36
N THR A 43 8.56 -1.40 2.51
CA THR A 43 8.45 -1.67 1.07
C THR A 43 9.46 -2.74 0.68
N GLY A 44 9.01 -3.72 -0.08
CA GLY A 44 9.87 -4.59 -0.86
C GLY A 44 10.01 -4.08 -2.31
N GLU A 45 10.60 -4.90 -3.17
CA GLU A 45 10.77 -4.58 -4.59
C GLU A 45 9.42 -4.32 -5.29
N THR A 46 8.40 -5.12 -4.96
CA THR A 46 7.10 -5.10 -5.67
C THR A 46 5.89 -5.12 -4.73
N HIS A 47 6.06 -4.90 -3.43
CA HIS A 47 4.98 -4.92 -2.45
C HIS A 47 5.22 -3.91 -1.32
N THR A 48 4.14 -3.53 -0.65
CA THR A 48 4.18 -2.62 0.50
C THR A 48 3.35 -3.18 1.63
N LEU A 49 3.85 -3.00 2.85
CA LEU A 49 3.23 -3.38 4.11
C LEU A 49 3.03 -2.13 4.96
N VAL A 50 1.85 -2.01 5.57
CA VAL A 50 1.54 -0.94 6.53
C VAL A 50 1.06 -1.56 7.83
N CYS A 51 1.60 -1.07 8.94
CA CYS A 51 1.17 -1.42 10.29
C CYS A 51 0.54 -0.20 10.94
N ALA A 52 -0.71 -0.34 11.39
CA ALA A 52 -1.45 0.69 12.11
C ALA A 52 -1.21 0.63 13.63
N ASN A 53 -1.55 1.71 14.33
CA ASN A 53 -1.41 1.81 15.79
C ASN A 53 -2.27 0.80 16.55
N ASP A 54 -3.42 0.42 15.99
CA ASP A 54 -4.33 -0.60 16.53
C ASP A 54 -3.82 -2.04 16.32
N GLY A 55 -2.67 -2.22 15.65
CA GLY A 55 -2.10 -3.51 15.31
C GLY A 55 -2.61 -4.11 13.99
N SER A 56 -3.55 -3.45 13.30
CA SER A 56 -4.01 -3.88 11.98
C SER A 56 -2.87 -3.80 10.95
N LEU A 57 -2.80 -4.81 10.08
CA LEU A 57 -1.84 -4.88 8.98
C LEU A 57 -2.52 -4.73 7.63
N TYR A 58 -1.83 -4.09 6.70
CA TYR A 58 -2.31 -3.88 5.33
C TYR A 58 -1.20 -4.20 4.33
N SER A 59 -1.56 -4.75 3.17
CA SER A 59 -0.62 -5.06 2.10
C SER A 59 -1.17 -4.78 0.70
N CYS A 60 -0.28 -4.38 -0.20
CA CYS A 60 -0.55 -4.26 -1.64
C CYS A 60 0.67 -4.66 -2.48
N GLY A 61 0.44 -4.82 -3.78
CA GLY A 61 1.45 -5.21 -4.74
C GLY A 61 1.44 -6.69 -5.09
N SER A 62 2.56 -7.15 -5.65
CA SER A 62 2.74 -8.53 -6.07
C SER A 62 2.65 -9.46 -4.88
N ASN A 63 1.93 -10.55 -5.07
CA ASN A 63 1.78 -11.61 -4.08
C ASN A 63 2.11 -13.00 -4.65
N ALA A 64 2.94 -13.05 -5.68
CA ALA A 64 3.32 -14.31 -6.37
C ALA A 64 3.97 -15.34 -5.44
N PHE A 65 4.62 -14.89 -4.36
CA PHE A 65 5.28 -15.71 -3.35
C PHE A 65 4.58 -15.63 -1.99
N LYS A 66 3.31 -15.22 -1.95
CA LYS A 66 2.53 -15.05 -0.72
C LYS A 66 3.10 -13.98 0.25
N GLN A 67 3.96 -13.08 -0.23
CA GLN A 67 4.61 -12.03 0.57
C GLN A 67 3.65 -10.99 1.18
N CYS A 68 2.43 -10.87 0.64
CA CYS A 68 1.41 -9.96 1.15
C CYS A 68 0.57 -10.58 2.27
N GLY A 69 0.82 -11.84 2.66
CA GLY A 69 0.15 -12.50 3.80
C GLY A 69 -1.34 -12.82 3.60
N ARG A 70 -1.84 -12.73 2.38
CA ARG A 70 -3.26 -12.95 2.01
C ARG A 70 -3.39 -13.67 0.68
N GLU A 71 -4.62 -13.95 0.26
CA GLU A 71 -4.89 -14.47 -1.08
C GLU A 71 -4.86 -13.37 -2.16
N GLY A 72 -4.29 -13.69 -3.32
CA GLY A 72 -4.22 -12.83 -4.50
C GLY A 72 -3.36 -11.56 -4.36
N SER A 73 -3.16 -10.85 -5.46
CA SER A 73 -2.48 -9.54 -5.51
C SER A 73 -3.52 -8.41 -5.43
N LEU A 74 -3.18 -7.26 -4.84
CA LEU A 74 -4.04 -6.06 -4.90
C LEU A 74 -3.25 -4.87 -5.41
N SER A 75 -3.89 -4.04 -6.22
CA SER A 75 -3.40 -2.72 -6.59
C SER A 75 -3.65 -1.65 -5.51
N GLN A 76 -4.56 -1.92 -4.55
CA GLN A 76 -4.88 -1.06 -3.41
C GLN A 76 -4.38 -1.67 -2.10
N LEU A 77 -3.98 -0.83 -1.12
CA LEU A 77 -3.75 -1.31 0.25
C LEU A 77 -5.04 -1.91 0.81
N GLY A 78 -4.99 -3.21 1.10
CA GLY A 78 -6.05 -3.98 1.70
C GLY A 78 -5.59 -4.61 3.00
N LYS A 79 -6.51 -4.82 3.95
CA LYS A 79 -6.23 -5.44 5.24
C LYS A 79 -5.80 -6.90 5.04
N ILE A 80 -4.87 -7.36 5.88
CA ILE A 80 -4.40 -8.76 5.96
C ILE A 80 -5.08 -9.42 7.17
#